data_AF-Q6VUG8-F1
#
_entry.id   AF-Q6VUG8-F1
#
_cell.length_a   1.000
_cell.length_b   1.000
_cell.length_c   1.000
_cell.angle_alpha   90.00
_cell.angle_beta   90.00
_cell.angle_gamma   90.00
#
_symmetry.space_group_name_H-M   'P 1'
#
loop_
_entity.id
_entity.type
_entity.pdbx_description
1 polymer ?
#
loop_
_entity_poly.entity_id
_entity_poly.type
_entity_poly.pdbx_seq_one_letter_code
_entity_poly.pdbx_strand_id
1 'polypeptide(L)'
;EMFRSGYVYPGTDMEKFTDTFTEYVWNKSTTNPQFHHEVDGTGDFSYSQYMMNWVELSQFDINVWPQIAKFYETYTPSHTSHLLVLSQLMRWDPEKVVNQGFELKTSFDPTQPARWVRDGATSSATAYLDAANKSSGDYGLTIKANGTDVQRMRQTWQEWSPSAQYVVTFDGKTDGSAAGGRVKIFNVTRNSTIAQYEFTNTNWQTHTFTFTSPENSTDTVRIYLENKDYTVANGKAHFDNIAIKAAGDSF
;
A
#
# COMPACT_ATOMS: atom_id res chain seq x y z
N GLU A 1 -4.40 -16.53 -2.83
CA GLU A 1 -5.53 -17.13 -2.07
C GLU A 1 -5.13 -18.06 -0.94
N MET A 2 -4.43 -19.19 -1.17
CA MET A 2 -4.16 -20.18 -0.11
C MET A 2 -3.46 -19.61 1.15
N PHE A 3 -2.47 -18.72 0.98
CA PHE A 3 -1.84 -17.97 2.07
C PHE A 3 -2.84 -17.06 2.81
N ARG A 4 -3.66 -16.32 2.05
CA ARG A 4 -4.63 -15.35 2.60
C ARG A 4 -5.71 -16.05 3.43
N SER A 5 -6.13 -17.25 3.01
CA SER A 5 -7.09 -18.09 3.74
C SER A 5 -6.46 -18.91 4.87
N GLY A 6 -5.13 -18.89 5.03
CA GLY A 6 -4.42 -19.64 6.08
C GLY A 6 -4.43 -21.16 5.87
N TYR A 7 -4.65 -21.64 4.64
CA TYR A 7 -4.73 -23.08 4.36
C TYR A 7 -3.36 -23.70 4.11
N VAL A 8 -2.58 -23.14 3.18
CA VAL A 8 -1.29 -23.67 2.72
C VAL A 8 -0.36 -22.51 2.41
N TYR A 9 0.94 -22.74 2.57
CA TYR A 9 2.05 -21.78 2.43
C TYR A 9 2.08 -20.74 3.56
N PRO A 10 2.90 -20.93 4.61
CA PRO A 10 3.23 -19.86 5.56
C PRO A 10 3.94 -18.68 4.89
N GLY A 11 4.10 -17.58 5.63
CA GLY A 11 4.80 -16.39 5.14
C GLY A 11 6.21 -16.67 4.63
N THR A 12 6.94 -17.58 5.27
CA THR A 12 8.27 -18.03 4.84
C THR A 12 8.28 -18.68 3.46
N ASP A 13 7.18 -19.31 3.05
CA ASP A 13 7.07 -19.87 1.70
C ASP A 13 6.75 -18.78 0.67
N MET A 14 5.95 -17.78 1.05
CA MET A 14 5.73 -16.59 0.21
C MET A 14 7.01 -15.80 -0.03
N GLU A 15 7.89 -15.71 0.99
CA GLU A 15 9.24 -15.15 0.85
C GLU A 15 10.05 -15.95 -0.16
N LYS A 16 10.13 -17.28 -0.04
CA LYS A 16 10.84 -18.12 -1.04
C LYS A 16 10.30 -17.96 -2.46
N PHE A 17 8.98 -17.84 -2.64
CA PHE A 17 8.41 -17.60 -3.97
C PHE A 17 8.82 -16.24 -4.52
N THR A 18 8.88 -15.23 -3.66
CA THR A 18 9.29 -13.88 -4.02
C THR A 18 10.79 -13.81 -4.33
N ASP A 19 11.61 -14.51 -3.56
CA ASP A 19 13.05 -14.67 -3.83
C ASP A 19 13.26 -15.43 -5.14
N THR A 20 12.48 -16.50 -5.39
CA THR A 20 12.54 -17.24 -6.67
C THR A 20 12.29 -16.32 -7.85
N PHE A 21 11.28 -15.45 -7.75
CA PHE A 21 10.98 -14.46 -8.78
C PHE A 21 12.14 -13.49 -9.01
N THR A 22 12.64 -12.88 -7.94
CA THR A 22 13.64 -11.80 -8.01
C THR A 22 15.05 -12.31 -8.31
N GLU A 23 15.38 -13.54 -7.91
CA GLU A 23 16.72 -14.11 -8.07
C GLU A 23 16.90 -14.89 -9.37
N TYR A 24 15.87 -15.63 -9.81
CA TYR A 24 15.97 -16.59 -10.92
C TYR A 24 15.07 -16.25 -12.09
N VAL A 25 13.78 -15.98 -11.86
CA VAL A 25 12.82 -15.77 -12.96
C VAL A 25 13.08 -14.46 -13.70
N TRP A 26 13.28 -13.36 -12.97
CA TRP A 26 13.59 -12.07 -13.58
C TRP A 26 15.03 -12.01 -14.07
N ASN A 27 15.24 -11.54 -15.30
CA ASN A 27 16.57 -11.34 -15.89
C ASN A 27 17.40 -10.20 -15.25
N LYS A 28 16.93 -9.59 -14.16
CA LYS A 28 17.57 -8.50 -13.40
C LYS A 28 17.77 -7.20 -14.19
N SER A 29 17.16 -7.08 -15.36
CA SER A 29 17.16 -5.85 -16.15
C SER A 29 16.01 -4.95 -15.72
N THR A 30 16.33 -3.73 -15.29
CA THR A 30 15.33 -2.69 -14.94
C THR A 30 14.92 -1.82 -16.14
N THR A 31 15.63 -1.94 -17.27
CA THR A 31 15.35 -1.16 -18.49
C THR A 31 14.66 -1.99 -19.56
N ASN A 32 14.93 -3.30 -19.60
CA ASN A 32 14.28 -4.26 -20.48
C ASN A 32 14.04 -5.57 -19.70
N PRO A 33 13.11 -5.56 -18.72
CA PRO A 33 12.81 -6.72 -17.91
C PRO A 33 12.22 -7.83 -18.77
N GLN A 34 12.72 -9.04 -18.57
CA GLN A 34 12.19 -10.27 -19.15
C GLN A 34 12.15 -11.35 -18.07
N PHE A 35 11.29 -12.34 -18.27
CA PHE A 35 11.01 -13.38 -17.28
C PHE A 35 11.20 -14.75 -17.91
N HIS A 36 12.12 -15.52 -17.33
CA HIS A 36 12.40 -16.89 -17.73
C HIS A 36 11.14 -17.74 -17.64
N HIS A 37 10.98 -18.63 -18.62
CA HIS A 37 9.86 -19.56 -18.64
C HIS A 37 9.88 -20.52 -17.45
N GLU A 38 11.07 -20.96 -17.03
CA GLU A 38 11.25 -21.89 -15.92
C GLU A 38 11.60 -21.17 -14.61
N VAL A 39 11.14 -21.73 -13.49
CA VAL A 39 11.31 -21.13 -12.15
C VAL A 39 12.75 -21.19 -11.63
N ASP A 40 13.60 -22.00 -12.25
CA ASP A 40 15.03 -22.08 -11.95
C ASP A 40 15.88 -21.05 -12.72
N GLY A 41 15.23 -20.16 -13.49
CA GLY A 41 15.90 -19.15 -14.30
C GLY A 41 16.44 -19.67 -15.63
N THR A 42 15.97 -20.84 -16.07
CA THR A 42 16.30 -21.40 -17.38
C THR A 42 15.17 -21.21 -18.40
N GLY A 43 15.40 -21.65 -19.64
CA GLY A 43 14.47 -21.45 -20.74
C GLY A 43 14.52 -20.05 -21.34
N ASP A 44 13.73 -19.85 -22.39
CA ASP A 44 13.61 -18.54 -23.05
C ASP A 44 12.64 -17.61 -22.31
N PHE A 45 12.39 -16.44 -22.91
CA PHE A 45 11.55 -15.39 -22.33
C PHE A 45 10.12 -15.37 -22.88
N SER A 46 9.70 -16.43 -23.59
CA SER A 46 8.41 -16.49 -24.30
C SER A 46 7.18 -16.42 -23.38
N TYR A 47 7.38 -16.48 -22.06
CA TYR A 47 6.32 -16.39 -21.04
C TYR A 47 6.28 -15.06 -20.30
N SER A 48 7.10 -14.08 -20.69
CA SER A 48 7.15 -12.76 -20.02
C SER A 48 5.80 -12.04 -19.97
N GLN A 49 4.90 -12.33 -20.93
CA GLN A 49 3.54 -11.80 -20.97
C GLN A 49 2.54 -12.53 -20.06
N TYR A 50 2.90 -13.64 -19.41
CA TYR A 50 1.99 -14.46 -18.57
C TYR A 50 2.28 -14.36 -17.07
N MET A 51 2.57 -13.15 -16.58
CA MET A 51 3.03 -12.91 -15.20
C MET A 51 1.91 -12.70 -14.15
N MET A 52 0.66 -13.06 -14.46
CA MET A 52 -0.51 -12.70 -13.63
C MET A 52 -0.37 -13.10 -12.15
N ASN A 53 0.11 -14.32 -11.87
CA ASN A 53 0.27 -14.81 -10.50
C ASN A 53 1.54 -14.26 -9.84
N TRP A 54 2.57 -13.95 -10.64
CA TRP A 54 3.81 -13.37 -10.15
C TRP A 54 3.60 -11.93 -9.68
N VAL A 55 2.74 -11.15 -10.35
CA VAL A 55 2.38 -9.79 -9.91
C VAL A 55 1.80 -9.79 -8.49
N GLU A 56 1.09 -10.85 -8.06
CA GLU A 56 0.54 -10.93 -6.70
C GLU A 56 1.63 -10.92 -5.60
N LEU A 57 2.86 -11.32 -5.93
CA LEU A 57 3.99 -11.25 -5.00
C LEU A 57 4.38 -9.82 -4.64
N SER A 58 3.82 -8.82 -5.34
CA SER A 58 3.88 -7.41 -4.94
C SER A 58 3.31 -7.13 -3.55
N GLN A 59 2.53 -8.06 -3.00
CA GLN A 59 2.11 -8.07 -1.59
C GLN A 59 3.29 -8.19 -0.63
N PHE A 60 4.30 -9.00 -0.99
CA PHE A 60 5.41 -9.41 -0.13
C PHE A 60 6.69 -8.63 -0.44
N ASP A 61 6.93 -8.30 -1.71
CA ASP A 61 8.03 -7.42 -2.13
C ASP A 61 7.55 -6.35 -3.11
N ILE A 62 7.81 -5.09 -2.76
CA ILE A 62 7.46 -3.93 -3.58
C ILE A 62 8.15 -3.89 -4.94
N ASN A 63 9.30 -4.54 -5.07
CA ASN A 63 10.10 -4.50 -6.28
C ASN A 63 9.59 -5.42 -7.39
N VAL A 64 8.63 -6.30 -7.12
CA VAL A 64 8.02 -7.19 -8.11
C VAL A 64 7.24 -6.40 -9.16
N TRP A 65 6.32 -5.53 -8.70
CA TRP A 65 5.46 -4.73 -9.56
C TRP A 65 6.22 -3.93 -10.64
N PRO A 66 7.25 -3.12 -10.31
CA PRO A 66 7.89 -2.26 -11.31
C PRO A 66 8.55 -3.06 -12.44
N GLN A 67 9.05 -4.28 -12.18
CA GLN A 67 9.66 -5.07 -13.26
C GLN A 67 8.61 -5.54 -14.26
N ILE A 68 7.45 -6.00 -13.78
CA ILE A 68 6.38 -6.51 -14.66
C ILE A 68 5.67 -5.35 -15.35
N ALA A 69 5.43 -4.24 -14.63
CA ALA A 69 4.89 -3.01 -15.21
C ALA A 69 5.77 -2.51 -16.36
N LYS A 70 7.09 -2.47 -16.16
CA LYS A 70 8.05 -2.01 -17.16
C LYS A 70 8.09 -2.88 -18.42
N PHE A 71 7.91 -4.19 -18.30
CA PHE A 71 7.72 -5.06 -19.48
C PHE A 71 6.47 -4.63 -20.27
N TYR A 72 5.36 -4.41 -19.56
CA TYR A 72 4.07 -4.05 -20.14
C TYR A 72 4.00 -2.62 -20.72
N GLU A 73 4.91 -1.70 -20.36
CA GLU A 73 5.04 -0.39 -21.01
C GLU A 73 5.41 -0.48 -22.50
N THR A 74 6.14 -1.53 -22.89
CA THR A 74 6.64 -1.71 -24.26
C THR A 74 5.91 -2.82 -25.01
N TYR A 75 5.10 -3.60 -24.31
CA TYR A 75 4.36 -4.73 -24.86
C TYR A 75 2.93 -4.34 -25.20
N THR A 76 2.48 -4.65 -26.42
CA THR A 76 1.07 -4.46 -26.82
C THR A 76 0.27 -5.73 -26.52
N PRO A 77 -0.69 -5.71 -25.58
CA PRO A 77 -1.50 -6.87 -25.26
C PRO A 77 -2.40 -7.29 -26.44
N SER A 78 -2.31 -8.55 -26.85
CA SER A 78 -3.13 -9.11 -27.95
C SER A 78 -4.09 -10.23 -27.56
N HIS A 79 -4.01 -10.76 -26.34
CA HIS A 79 -4.82 -11.86 -25.83
C HIS A 79 -5.52 -11.50 -24.53
N THR A 80 -6.69 -12.10 -24.28
CA THR A 80 -7.48 -11.84 -23.06
C THR A 80 -6.76 -12.23 -21.78
N SER A 81 -5.87 -13.23 -21.81
CA SER A 81 -5.04 -13.61 -20.68
C SER A 81 -4.11 -12.47 -20.23
N HIS A 82 -3.69 -11.58 -21.12
CA HIS A 82 -2.87 -10.41 -20.75
C HIS A 82 -3.67 -9.41 -19.92
N LEU A 83 -5.01 -9.34 -20.10
CA LEU A 83 -5.88 -8.50 -19.28
C LEU A 83 -5.88 -8.95 -17.81
N LEU A 84 -5.61 -10.23 -17.54
CA LEU A 84 -5.44 -10.73 -16.17
C LEU A 84 -4.14 -10.23 -15.52
N VAL A 85 -3.08 -10.03 -16.32
CA VAL A 85 -1.84 -9.42 -15.82
C VAL A 85 -2.05 -7.92 -15.57
N LEU A 86 -2.68 -7.23 -16.51
CA LEU A 86 -2.99 -5.80 -16.38
C LEU A 86 -3.89 -5.51 -15.18
N SER A 87 -4.89 -6.33 -14.92
CA SER A 87 -5.77 -6.15 -13.75
C SER A 87 -5.00 -6.29 -12.43
N GLN A 88 -4.04 -7.22 -12.36
CA GLN A 88 -3.16 -7.35 -11.20
C GLN A 88 -2.18 -6.17 -11.11
N LEU A 89 -1.62 -5.70 -12.23
CA LEU A 89 -0.78 -4.50 -12.24
C LEU A 89 -1.55 -3.28 -11.72
N MET A 90 -2.80 -3.09 -12.15
CA MET A 90 -3.66 -2.01 -11.67
C MET A 90 -3.99 -2.11 -10.17
N ARG A 91 -4.06 -3.32 -9.61
CA ARG A 91 -4.29 -3.57 -8.18
C ARG A 91 -3.10 -3.14 -7.31
N TRP A 92 -1.89 -3.31 -7.83
CA TRP A 92 -0.63 -3.07 -7.12
C TRP A 92 0.07 -1.76 -7.53
N ASP A 93 -0.60 -0.98 -8.36
CA ASP A 93 -0.15 0.30 -8.90
C ASP A 93 0.12 1.33 -7.79
N PRO A 94 1.37 1.79 -7.63
CA PRO A 94 1.75 2.70 -6.57
C PRO A 94 1.38 4.17 -6.86
N GLU A 95 0.87 4.51 -8.05
CA GLU A 95 0.18 5.79 -8.31
C GLU A 95 -1.07 5.92 -7.44
N LYS A 96 -1.60 4.78 -6.96
CA LYS A 96 -2.69 4.72 -6.00
C LYS A 96 -2.17 4.28 -4.64
N VAL A 97 -3.01 4.46 -3.63
CA VAL A 97 -2.79 3.77 -2.36
C VAL A 97 -3.01 2.28 -2.57
N VAL A 98 -2.03 1.47 -2.20
CA VAL A 98 -2.11 0.01 -2.27
C VAL A 98 -2.66 -0.53 -0.95
N ASN A 99 -3.47 -1.60 -1.03
CA ASN A 99 -4.12 -2.20 0.14
C ASN A 99 -4.99 -1.18 0.91
N GLN A 100 -5.88 -0.51 0.17
CA GLN A 100 -6.70 0.62 0.61
C GLN A 100 -7.62 0.31 1.80
N GLY A 101 -8.19 -0.90 1.80
CA GLY A 101 -9.02 -1.41 2.90
C GLY A 101 -8.27 -2.30 3.89
N PHE A 102 -6.93 -2.33 3.85
CA PHE A 102 -6.11 -3.08 4.83
C PHE A 102 -6.33 -4.61 4.90
N GLU A 103 -6.94 -5.21 3.87
CA GLU A 103 -7.30 -6.63 3.84
C GLU A 103 -6.12 -7.59 3.68
N LEU A 104 -4.97 -7.09 3.22
CA LEU A 104 -3.78 -7.89 3.00
C LEU A 104 -2.77 -7.70 4.13
N LYS A 105 -2.13 -8.80 4.54
CA LYS A 105 -1.13 -8.86 5.62
C LYS A 105 0.27 -9.07 5.07
N THR A 106 1.28 -8.62 5.81
CA THR A 106 2.67 -9.01 5.53
C THR A 106 2.90 -10.50 5.82
N SER A 107 3.96 -11.10 5.26
CA SER A 107 4.33 -12.50 5.49
C SER A 107 4.81 -12.77 6.92
N PHE A 108 5.49 -11.78 7.52
CA PHE A 108 6.20 -11.93 8.79
C PHE A 108 5.48 -11.30 9.99
N ASP A 109 4.49 -10.43 9.76
CA ASP A 109 3.66 -9.85 10.82
C ASP A 109 2.17 -9.82 10.42
N PRO A 110 1.34 -10.70 11.04
CA PRO A 110 -0.08 -10.78 10.71
C PRO A 110 -0.90 -9.58 11.19
N THR A 111 -0.31 -8.71 12.01
CA THR A 111 -0.95 -7.48 12.51
C THR A 111 -0.63 -6.26 11.65
N GLN A 112 0.31 -6.35 10.72
CA GLN A 112 0.69 -5.26 9.84
C GLN A 112 0.01 -5.40 8.47
N PRO A 113 -0.70 -4.36 7.98
CA PRO A 113 -1.18 -4.38 6.61
C PRO A 113 -0.02 -4.43 5.63
N ALA A 114 -0.09 -5.31 4.64
CA ALA A 114 0.86 -5.32 3.52
C ALA A 114 0.94 -3.92 2.90
N ARG A 115 2.16 -3.52 2.48
CA ARG A 115 2.48 -2.20 1.88
C ARG A 115 2.43 -1.01 2.82
N TRP A 116 1.92 -1.19 4.03
CA TRP A 116 1.98 -0.19 5.07
C TRP A 116 3.10 -0.55 6.05
N VAL A 117 3.84 0.47 6.49
CA VAL A 117 5.00 0.31 7.38
C VAL A 117 4.80 1.10 8.65
N ARG A 118 5.03 0.48 9.82
CA ARG A 118 5.13 1.19 11.10
C ARG A 118 6.36 2.09 11.09
N ASP A 119 6.22 3.32 11.55
CA ASP A 119 7.29 4.32 11.50
C ASP A 119 7.59 4.88 12.89
N GLY A 120 8.86 5.20 13.15
CA GLY A 120 9.30 5.72 14.45
C GLY A 120 9.14 4.70 15.59
N ALA A 121 8.55 5.13 16.70
CA ALA A 121 8.33 4.30 17.90
C ALA A 121 7.13 3.35 17.80
N THR A 122 6.51 3.23 16.62
CA THR A 122 5.27 2.47 16.42
C THR A 122 5.50 0.97 16.48
N SER A 123 4.67 0.24 17.23
CA SER A 123 4.74 -1.22 17.39
C SER A 123 3.39 -1.88 17.04
N SER A 124 3.34 -3.21 17.03
CA SER A 124 2.09 -3.96 16.86
C SER A 124 1.07 -3.71 17.98
N ALA A 125 1.48 -3.16 19.13
CA ALA A 125 0.56 -2.78 20.20
C ALA A 125 -0.10 -1.41 20.00
N THR A 126 0.41 -0.60 19.07
CA THR A 126 -0.02 0.79 18.84
C THR A 126 -0.45 1.07 17.41
N ALA A 127 -0.10 0.21 16.44
CA ALA A 127 -0.67 0.22 15.11
C ALA A 127 -0.88 -1.21 14.62
N TYR A 128 -2.12 -1.58 14.34
CA TYR A 128 -2.47 -2.97 13.99
C TYR A 128 -3.76 -3.08 13.18
N LEU A 129 -3.86 -4.16 12.42
CA LEU A 129 -5.09 -4.62 11.79
C LEU A 129 -6.13 -5.03 12.84
N ASP A 130 -7.30 -4.43 12.77
CA ASP A 130 -8.37 -4.57 13.75
C ASP A 130 -9.63 -5.12 13.09
N ALA A 131 -9.93 -6.39 13.35
CA ALA A 131 -11.11 -7.05 12.81
C ALA A 131 -12.42 -6.58 13.48
N ALA A 132 -12.36 -5.92 14.64
CA ALA A 132 -13.53 -5.39 15.33
C ALA A 132 -13.85 -3.96 14.89
N ASN A 133 -12.82 -3.18 14.52
CA ASN A 133 -12.97 -1.79 14.07
C ASN A 133 -12.64 -1.66 12.59
N LYS A 134 -13.61 -2.03 11.76
CA LYS A 134 -13.59 -1.91 10.31
C LYS A 134 -14.85 -1.24 9.77
N SER A 135 -14.73 -0.54 8.65
CA SER A 135 -15.85 0.05 7.91
C SER A 135 -16.42 -0.99 6.94
N SER A 136 -15.54 -1.76 6.31
CA SER A 136 -15.86 -2.84 5.37
C SER A 136 -14.88 -4.03 5.50
N GLY A 137 -15.11 -5.08 4.70
CA GLY A 137 -14.18 -6.22 4.60
C GLY A 137 -13.94 -6.96 5.91
N ASP A 138 -12.71 -7.45 6.12
CA ASP A 138 -12.33 -8.25 7.28
C ASP A 138 -11.53 -7.44 8.32
N TYR A 139 -10.87 -6.35 7.91
CA TYR A 139 -10.01 -5.55 8.78
C TYR A 139 -10.12 -4.05 8.53
N GLY A 140 -9.97 -3.25 9.58
CA GLY A 140 -9.56 -1.85 9.48
C GLY A 140 -8.18 -1.66 10.10
N LEU A 141 -7.63 -0.45 10.01
CA LEU A 141 -6.40 -0.09 10.70
C LEU A 141 -6.71 0.71 11.96
N THR A 142 -6.19 0.26 13.11
CA THR A 142 -6.24 1.00 14.37
C THR A 142 -4.87 1.61 14.68
N ILE A 143 -4.86 2.90 15.00
CA ILE A 143 -3.72 3.60 15.63
C ILE A 143 -4.12 3.98 17.05
N LYS A 144 -3.29 3.60 18.03
CA LYS A 144 -3.45 3.87 19.46
C LYS A 144 -2.30 4.74 19.95
N ALA A 145 -2.61 5.94 20.42
CA ALA A 145 -1.67 6.85 21.05
C ALA A 145 -1.05 6.22 22.31
N ASN A 146 0.26 6.43 22.51
CA ASN A 146 0.98 5.91 23.68
C ASN A 146 1.24 6.98 24.76
N GLY A 147 0.95 8.25 24.49
CA GLY A 147 1.17 9.36 25.41
C GLY A 147 2.55 10.04 25.31
N THR A 148 3.50 9.48 24.56
CA THR A 148 4.89 9.95 24.52
C THR A 148 5.39 10.29 23.13
N ASP A 149 5.12 9.42 22.16
CA ASP A 149 5.68 9.49 20.81
C ASP A 149 4.56 9.34 19.77
N VAL A 150 4.77 9.95 18.60
CA VAL A 150 3.85 9.78 17.47
C VAL A 150 3.80 8.30 17.08
N GLN A 151 2.59 7.73 17.14
CA GLN A 151 2.30 6.39 16.62
C GLN A 151 1.68 6.55 15.23
N ARG A 152 2.25 5.89 14.22
CA ARG A 152 1.82 6.08 12.83
C ARG A 152 2.15 4.90 11.92
N MET A 153 1.27 4.69 10.95
CA MET A 153 1.54 3.90 9.76
C MET A 153 1.85 4.81 8.58
N ARG A 154 2.72 4.35 7.68
CA ARG A 154 3.02 5.07 6.43
C ARG A 154 2.95 4.18 5.20
N GLN A 155 2.65 4.82 4.08
CA GLN A 155 2.92 4.28 2.74
C GLN A 155 3.67 5.36 1.93
N THR A 156 4.72 4.96 1.21
CA THR A 156 5.36 5.86 0.25
C THR A 156 4.49 5.86 -1.01
N TRP A 157 4.10 7.05 -1.46
CA TRP A 157 3.29 7.22 -2.65
C TRP A 157 4.22 7.56 -3.83
N GLN A 158 4.14 6.77 -4.90
CA GLN A 158 5.07 6.81 -6.04
C GLN A 158 4.30 7.02 -7.34
N GLU A 159 5.01 7.21 -8.46
CA GLU A 159 4.40 7.37 -9.79
C GLU A 159 3.32 8.47 -9.91
N TRP A 160 3.32 9.43 -8.99
CA TRP A 160 2.39 10.56 -9.04
C TRP A 160 2.85 11.59 -10.08
N SER A 161 1.86 12.25 -10.69
CA SER A 161 2.08 13.34 -11.65
C SER A 161 2.42 14.65 -10.91
N PRO A 162 3.52 15.35 -11.26
CA PRO A 162 3.87 16.60 -10.61
C PRO A 162 2.91 17.75 -10.86
N SER A 163 2.81 18.65 -9.88
CA SER A 163 1.92 19.83 -9.92
C SER A 163 0.46 19.51 -10.26
N ALA A 164 0.01 18.29 -9.96
CA ALA A 164 -1.34 17.84 -10.24
C ALA A 164 -2.20 17.85 -8.96
N GLN A 165 -3.50 18.11 -9.12
CA GLN A 165 -4.44 18.08 -8.02
C GLN A 165 -4.92 16.64 -7.79
N TYR A 166 -4.97 16.25 -6.51
CA TYR A 166 -5.42 14.95 -6.06
C TYR A 166 -6.53 15.08 -5.02
N VAL A 167 -7.42 14.10 -5.01
CA VAL A 167 -8.47 13.92 -4.01
C VAL A 167 -8.13 12.70 -3.16
N VAL A 168 -8.13 12.88 -1.85
CA VAL A 168 -8.02 11.81 -0.87
C VAL A 168 -9.41 11.52 -0.31
N THR A 169 -9.76 10.25 -0.21
CA THR A 169 -10.94 9.78 0.52
C THR A 169 -10.54 8.69 1.49
N PHE A 170 -11.20 8.61 2.64
CA PHE A 170 -11.00 7.53 3.60
C PHE A 170 -12.20 7.44 4.53
N ASP A 171 -12.47 6.26 5.06
CA ASP A 171 -13.37 6.10 6.18
C ASP A 171 -12.59 6.27 7.48
N GLY A 172 -13.13 7.05 8.41
CA GLY A 172 -12.50 7.31 9.70
C GLY A 172 -13.51 7.30 10.85
N LYS A 173 -13.08 6.84 12.03
CA LYS A 173 -13.72 7.11 13.32
C LYS A 173 -12.71 7.09 14.46
N THR A 174 -13.10 7.60 15.62
CA THR A 174 -12.29 7.59 16.84
C THR A 174 -13.05 6.92 17.98
N ASP A 175 -12.37 6.69 19.10
CA ASP A 175 -13.00 6.22 20.35
C ASP A 175 -13.65 7.35 21.18
N GLY A 176 -13.73 8.57 20.63
CA GLY A 176 -14.25 9.76 21.31
C GLY A 176 -13.25 10.46 22.23
N SER A 177 -12.02 9.95 22.36
CA SER A 177 -10.96 10.62 23.11
C SER A 177 -10.45 11.88 22.39
N ALA A 178 -9.75 12.73 23.13
CA ALA A 178 -9.11 13.93 22.58
C ALA A 178 -7.97 13.61 21.60
N ALA A 179 -7.47 12.36 21.56
CA ALA A 179 -6.39 11.94 20.67
C ALA A 179 -6.73 12.17 19.19
N GLY A 180 -8.01 11.99 18.82
CA GLY A 180 -8.54 12.08 17.47
C GLY A 180 -7.77 11.26 16.43
N GLY A 181 -8.08 11.47 15.14
CA GLY A 181 -7.37 10.88 14.01
C GLY A 181 -6.86 11.93 13.04
N ARG A 182 -5.80 11.60 12.30
CA ARG A 182 -5.20 12.43 11.26
C ARG A 182 -4.70 11.59 10.08
N VAL A 183 -5.04 12.03 8.87
CA VAL A 183 -4.38 11.62 7.62
C VAL A 183 -3.48 12.78 7.18
N LYS A 184 -2.22 12.51 6.87
CA LYS A 184 -1.24 13.54 6.49
C LYS A 184 -0.46 13.13 5.25
N ILE A 185 -0.45 14.01 4.25
CA ILE A 185 0.39 13.92 3.05
C ILE A 185 1.64 14.75 3.29
N PHE A 186 2.80 14.12 3.26
CA PHE A 186 4.06 14.71 3.70
C PHE A 186 5.14 14.57 2.63
N ASN A 187 5.81 15.68 2.32
CA ASN A 187 6.99 15.71 1.49
C ASN A 187 8.22 15.45 2.38
N VAL A 188 8.79 14.26 2.28
CA VAL A 188 9.96 13.85 3.07
C VAL A 188 11.21 14.60 2.62
N THR A 189 11.38 14.79 1.30
CA THR A 189 12.54 15.51 0.74
C THR A 189 12.63 16.93 1.26
N ARG A 190 11.49 17.61 1.38
CA ARG A 190 11.40 19.00 1.84
C ARG A 190 11.09 19.12 3.33
N ASN A 191 10.90 18.00 4.02
CA ASN A 191 10.50 17.93 5.43
C ASN A 191 9.28 18.83 5.74
N SER A 192 8.23 18.76 4.90
CA SER A 192 7.08 19.65 4.99
C SER A 192 5.76 18.91 4.76
N THR A 193 4.73 19.26 5.53
CA THR A 193 3.36 18.80 5.28
C THR A 193 2.82 19.47 4.00
N ILE A 194 2.32 18.65 3.07
CA ILE A 194 1.63 19.12 1.86
C ILE A 194 0.16 19.39 2.20
N ALA A 195 -0.49 18.43 2.84
CA ALA A 195 -1.87 18.53 3.29
C ALA A 195 -2.12 17.60 4.48
N GLN A 196 -3.14 17.90 5.27
CA GLN A 196 -3.61 17.00 6.32
C GLN A 196 -5.10 17.20 6.59
N TYR A 197 -5.73 16.16 7.11
CA TYR A 197 -7.12 16.19 7.56
C TYR A 197 -7.21 15.53 8.94
N GLU A 198 -7.85 16.22 9.88
CA GLU A 198 -8.06 15.75 11.26
C GLU A 198 -9.54 15.48 11.50
N PHE A 199 -9.86 14.46 12.30
CA PHE A 199 -11.23 14.05 12.60
C PHE A 199 -11.41 13.56 14.04
N THR A 200 -12.64 13.64 14.53
CA THR A 200 -13.01 13.27 15.92
C THR A 200 -14.38 12.59 16.04
N ASN A 201 -15.03 12.27 14.92
CA ASN A 201 -16.30 11.55 14.90
C ASN A 201 -16.14 10.13 15.46
N THR A 202 -17.15 9.66 16.18
CA THR A 202 -17.15 8.33 16.82
C THR A 202 -17.84 7.24 15.99
N ASN A 203 -18.68 7.64 15.03
CA ASN A 203 -19.26 6.77 14.02
C ASN A 203 -18.39 6.80 12.76
N TRP A 204 -18.32 5.69 12.02
CA TRP A 204 -17.67 5.67 10.71
C TRP A 204 -18.27 6.73 9.79
N GLN A 205 -17.40 7.54 9.21
CA GLN A 205 -17.76 8.53 8.20
C GLN A 205 -16.69 8.54 7.12
N THR A 206 -17.12 8.69 5.87
CA THR A 206 -16.22 8.96 4.76
C THR A 206 -15.82 10.43 4.81
N HIS A 207 -14.52 10.68 4.84
CA HIS A 207 -13.91 11.99 4.78
C HIS A 207 -13.25 12.21 3.43
N THR A 208 -13.14 13.47 3.03
CA THR A 208 -12.46 13.85 1.80
C THR A 208 -11.69 15.14 1.98
N PHE A 209 -10.52 15.23 1.34
CA PHE A 209 -9.77 16.46 1.21
C PHE A 209 -8.92 16.43 -0.07
N THR A 210 -8.46 17.60 -0.50
CA THR A 210 -7.67 17.73 -1.72
C THR A 210 -6.27 18.26 -1.41
N PHE A 211 -5.33 17.97 -2.29
CA PHE A 211 -3.99 18.54 -2.25
C PHE A 211 -3.40 18.65 -3.66
N THR A 212 -2.31 19.40 -3.81
CA THR A 212 -1.52 19.43 -5.05
C THR A 212 -0.20 18.70 -4.79
N SER A 213 0.17 17.76 -5.66
CA SER A 213 1.47 17.08 -5.57
C SER A 213 2.63 18.08 -5.73
N PRO A 214 3.83 17.74 -5.24
CA PRO A 214 5.00 18.60 -5.44
C PRO A 214 5.31 18.81 -6.93
N GLU A 215 6.06 19.87 -7.22
CA GLU A 215 6.50 20.18 -8.59
C GLU A 215 7.58 19.23 -9.10
N ASN A 216 8.42 18.69 -8.21
CA ASN A 216 9.54 17.84 -8.59
C ASN A 216 9.19 16.37 -8.38
N SER A 217 9.03 15.59 -9.46
CA SER A 217 8.74 14.14 -9.42
C SER A 217 9.74 13.31 -8.64
N THR A 218 10.95 13.82 -8.36
CA THR A 218 11.93 13.12 -7.52
C THR A 218 11.69 13.28 -6.01
N ASP A 219 10.73 14.12 -5.60
CA ASP A 219 10.40 14.30 -4.19
C ASP A 219 9.80 12.99 -3.61
N THR A 220 10.24 12.60 -2.42
CA THR A 220 9.64 11.46 -1.73
C THR A 220 8.40 11.92 -0.98
N VAL A 221 7.22 11.44 -1.40
CA VAL A 221 5.95 11.75 -0.74
C VAL A 221 5.47 10.54 0.06
N ARG A 222 4.98 10.78 1.27
CA ARG A 222 4.42 9.77 2.16
C ARG A 222 3.04 10.14 2.64
N ILE A 223 2.21 9.12 2.77
CA ILE A 223 0.91 9.17 3.42
C ILE A 223 1.12 8.63 4.84
N TYR A 224 0.71 9.41 5.84
CA TYR A 224 0.75 9.03 7.25
C TYR A 224 -0.66 8.92 7.82
N LEU A 225 -0.91 7.84 8.55
CA LEU A 225 -2.11 7.62 9.36
C LEU A 225 -1.69 7.61 10.84
N GLU A 226 -2.22 8.55 11.61
CA GLU A 226 -1.79 8.79 12.99
C GLU A 226 -2.92 9.40 13.84
N ASN A 227 -2.73 9.48 15.16
CA ASN A 227 -3.58 10.32 16.00
C ASN A 227 -3.25 11.80 15.77
N LYS A 228 -4.24 12.71 15.87
CA LYS A 228 -3.95 14.15 15.80
C LYS A 228 -3.11 14.62 16.99
N ASP A 229 -3.39 14.04 18.16
CA ASP A 229 -2.68 14.26 19.43
C ASP A 229 -2.28 12.92 20.03
N TYR A 230 -0.98 12.60 19.97
CA TYR A 230 -0.41 11.36 20.49
C TYR A 230 -0.17 11.40 22.01
N THR A 231 -0.30 12.57 22.65
CA THR A 231 -0.07 12.74 24.10
C THR A 231 -1.25 12.24 24.94
N VAL A 232 -2.43 12.07 24.30
CA VAL A 232 -3.62 11.48 24.91
C VAL A 232 -3.47 9.95 24.90
N ALA A 233 -2.81 9.42 25.94
CA ALA A 233 -2.53 8.00 26.06
C ALA A 233 -3.79 7.12 25.90
N ASN A 234 -3.63 6.02 25.17
CA ASN A 234 -4.67 5.04 24.84
C ASN A 234 -5.78 5.50 23.91
N GLY A 235 -5.81 6.77 23.49
CA GLY A 235 -6.77 7.24 22.51
C GLY A 235 -6.57 6.58 21.15
N LYS A 236 -7.67 6.21 20.49
CA LYS A 236 -7.67 5.44 19.24
C LYS A 236 -8.29 6.19 18.07
N ALA A 237 -7.64 6.03 16.92
CA ALA A 237 -8.20 6.35 15.62
C ALA A 237 -8.25 5.09 14.77
N HIS A 238 -9.33 4.96 14.00
CA HIS A 238 -9.61 3.84 13.12
C HIS A 238 -9.75 4.35 11.69
N PHE A 239 -9.15 3.64 10.76
CA PHE A 239 -9.10 4.00 9.35
C PHE A 239 -9.51 2.80 8.50
N ASP A 240 -10.19 3.08 7.40
CA ASP A 240 -10.51 2.09 6.37
C ASP A 240 -10.65 2.78 5.01
N ASN A 241 -10.63 2.01 3.91
CA ASN A 241 -10.92 2.47 2.54
C ASN A 241 -10.18 3.74 2.10
N ILE A 242 -8.90 3.86 2.42
CA ILE A 242 -8.10 5.03 2.03
C ILE A 242 -7.72 4.98 0.55
N ALA A 243 -8.10 6.01 -0.20
CA ALA A 243 -7.81 6.16 -1.62
C ALA A 243 -7.23 7.54 -1.94
N ILE A 244 -6.39 7.60 -2.97
CA ILE A 244 -5.92 8.82 -3.61
C ILE A 244 -6.18 8.70 -5.10
N LYS A 245 -6.74 9.74 -5.72
CA LYS A 245 -7.05 9.80 -7.16
C LYS A 245 -6.71 11.18 -7.72
N ALA A 246 -6.31 11.24 -8.99
CA ALA A 246 -6.17 12.52 -9.66
C ALA A 246 -7.55 13.21 -9.77
N ALA A 247 -7.58 14.53 -9.69
CA ALA A 247 -8.83 15.27 -9.79
C ALA A 247 -9.48 15.03 -11.18
N GLY A 248 -10.71 14.54 -11.18
CA GLY A 248 -11.46 14.20 -12.40
C GLY A 248 -11.62 12.70 -12.66
N ASP A 249 -10.83 11.85 -11.98
CA ASP A 249 -10.99 10.40 -12.05
C ASP A 249 -12.22 9.94 -11.24
N SER A 250 -12.89 8.88 -11.68
CA SER A 250 -14.04 8.30 -10.98
C SER A 250 -13.62 7.51 -9.72
N PHE A 251 -14.43 7.61 -8.66
CA PHE A 251 -14.27 6.82 -7.43
C PHE A 251 -14.68 5.35 -7.60
#